data_AF-A0A1Q2LKG9-F1
#
_entry.id   AF-A0A1Q2LKG9-F1
#
_cell.length_a   1.000
_cell.length_b   1.000
_cell.length_c   1.000
_cell.angle_alpha   90.00
_cell.angle_beta   90.00
_cell.angle_gamma   90.00
#
_symmetry.space_group_name_H-M   'P 1'
#
loop_
_entity.id
_entity.type
_entity.pdbx_description
1 polymer ?
#
loop_
_entity_poly.entity_id
_entity_poly.type
_entity_poly.pdbx_seq_one_letter_code
_entity_poly.pdbx_strand_id
1 'polypeptide(L)'
;MDKNSTLRDRLRELGIKIVDLANMLDISRPTLYKHIESYETNALENLDSSYIALFNYITQNEFINAKNVFIYITQNILRLKEKDFQNKVAITGNAQKDAFITLLLESNRFDDLLGYFISCYELLEKDTLSDESRAFLQPLLKLYESLGLKL
;
A
#
# COMPACT_ATOMS: atom_id res chain seq x y z
N MET A 1 4.85 -22.70 -35.89
CA MET A 1 5.78 -22.37 -34.79
C MET A 1 6.53 -21.10 -35.18
N ASP A 2 6.90 -20.31 -34.17
CA ASP A 2 7.68 -19.06 -34.20
C ASP A 2 6.95 -17.73 -34.43
N LYS A 3 6.63 -17.06 -33.32
CA LYS A 3 7.53 -16.06 -32.71
C LYS A 3 7.09 -15.87 -31.25
N ASN A 4 7.86 -16.34 -30.27
CA ASN A 4 7.68 -15.89 -28.89
C ASN A 4 8.07 -14.40 -28.87
N SER A 5 7.12 -13.50 -29.17
CA SER A 5 7.35 -12.07 -29.05
C SER A 5 7.67 -11.78 -27.59
N THR A 6 8.80 -11.12 -27.35
CA THR A 6 9.18 -10.72 -26.00
C THR A 6 8.12 -9.76 -25.44
N LEU A 7 8.04 -9.63 -24.12
CA LEU A 7 7.11 -8.67 -23.52
C LEU A 7 7.39 -7.25 -24.04
N ARG A 8 8.66 -6.92 -24.26
CA ARG A 8 9.09 -5.65 -24.86
C ARG A 8 8.56 -5.46 -26.28
N ASP A 9 8.52 -6.52 -27.08
CA ASP A 9 7.96 -6.46 -28.44
C ASP A 9 6.45 -6.21 -28.39
N ARG A 10 5.72 -6.93 -27.52
CA ARG A 10 4.28 -6.72 -27.34
C ARG A 10 3.95 -5.32 -26.85
N LEU A 11 4.71 -4.78 -25.89
CA LEU A 11 4.53 -3.41 -25.43
C LEU A 11 4.72 -2.40 -26.57
N ARG A 12 5.72 -2.63 -27.44
CA ARG A 12 5.95 -1.79 -28.62
C ARG A 12 4.81 -1.87 -29.63
N GLU A 13 4.32 -3.07 -29.92
CA GLU A 13 3.16 -3.30 -30.82
C GLU A 13 1.89 -2.61 -30.30
N LEU A 14 1.69 -2.63 -28.98
CA LEU A 14 0.56 -1.98 -28.31
C LEU A 14 0.75 -0.46 -28.17
N GLY A 15 1.91 0.09 -28.53
CA GLY A 15 2.22 1.51 -28.35
C GLY A 15 2.40 1.95 -26.90
N ILE A 16 2.65 1.01 -25.99
CA ILE A 16 2.83 1.27 -24.55
C ILE A 16 4.31 1.55 -24.27
N LYS A 17 4.63 2.75 -23.79
CA LYS A 17 6.00 3.06 -23.37
C LYS A 17 6.26 2.52 -21.98
N ILE A 18 7.49 2.07 -21.75
CA ILE A 18 7.96 1.60 -20.42
C ILE A 18 7.77 2.68 -19.34
N VAL A 19 7.95 3.97 -19.70
CA VAL A 19 7.72 5.09 -18.77
C VAL A 19 6.26 5.13 -18.32
N ASP A 20 5.32 5.00 -19.25
CA ASP A 20 3.89 5.07 -18.96
C ASP A 20 3.46 3.86 -18.11
N LEU A 21 3.95 2.67 -18.44
CA LEU A 21 3.70 1.46 -17.67
C LEU A 21 4.27 1.53 -16.25
N ALA A 22 5.49 2.06 -16.09
CA ALA A 22 6.11 2.25 -14.78
C ALA A 22 5.29 3.21 -13.90
N ASN A 23 4.85 4.32 -14.49
CA ASN A 23 3.99 5.29 -13.81
C ASN A 23 2.64 4.67 -13.42
N MET A 24 2.02 3.88 -14.29
CA MET A 24 0.74 3.21 -14.00
C MET A 24 0.83 2.17 -12.88
N LEU A 25 1.98 1.50 -12.75
CA LEU A 25 2.22 0.48 -11.73
C LEU A 25 2.75 1.06 -10.41
N ASP A 26 3.05 2.37 -10.39
CA ASP A 26 3.69 3.08 -9.29
C ASP A 26 5.02 2.45 -8.86
N ILE A 27 5.90 2.19 -9.84
CA ILE A 27 7.25 1.67 -9.62
C ILE A 27 8.29 2.41 -10.45
N SER A 28 9.55 2.36 -10.01
CA SER A 28 10.64 2.98 -10.77
C SER A 28 10.88 2.27 -12.11
N ARG A 29 11.33 3.01 -13.13
CA ARG A 29 11.71 2.42 -14.43
C ARG A 29 12.77 1.32 -14.28
N PRO A 30 13.87 1.49 -13.50
CA PRO A 30 14.82 0.41 -13.25
C PRO A 30 14.17 -0.84 -12.66
N THR A 31 13.23 -0.68 -11.73
CA THR A 31 12.47 -1.79 -11.15
C THR A 31 11.65 -2.52 -12.22
N LEU A 32 10.90 -1.77 -13.05
CA LEU A 32 10.14 -2.37 -14.14
C LEU A 32 11.04 -3.11 -15.15
N TYR A 33 12.21 -2.55 -15.50
CA TYR A 33 13.16 -3.23 -16.37
C TYR A 33 13.63 -4.57 -15.78
N LYS A 34 13.97 -4.61 -14.49
CA LYS A 34 14.33 -5.85 -13.79
C LYS A 34 13.18 -6.85 -13.79
N HIS A 35 11.95 -6.42 -13.52
CA HIS A 35 10.78 -7.30 -13.55
C HIS A 35 10.52 -7.90 -14.94
N ILE A 36 10.65 -7.09 -16.00
CA ILE A 36 10.53 -7.57 -17.38
C ILE A 36 11.63 -8.59 -17.70
N GLU A 37 12.87 -8.33 -17.30
CA GLU A 37 13.99 -9.25 -17.51
C GLU A 37 13.78 -10.57 -16.76
N SER A 38 13.39 -10.52 -15.48
CA SER A 38 13.04 -11.71 -14.69
C SER A 38 11.92 -12.51 -15.33
N TYR A 39 10.91 -11.84 -15.90
CA TYR A 39 9.82 -12.50 -16.61
C TYR A 39 10.29 -13.18 -17.90
N GLU A 40 11.05 -12.47 -18.74
CA GLU A 40 11.55 -12.99 -20.02
C GLU A 40 12.57 -14.12 -19.85
N THR A 41 13.31 -14.13 -18.75
CA THR A 41 14.27 -15.20 -18.38
C THR A 41 13.66 -16.32 -17.54
N ASN A 42 12.36 -16.25 -17.25
CA ASN A 42 11.62 -17.20 -16.40
C ASN A 42 12.16 -17.31 -14.95
N ALA A 43 12.89 -16.30 -14.48
CA ALA A 43 13.38 -16.17 -13.10
C ALA A 43 12.31 -15.53 -12.21
N LEU A 44 11.18 -16.22 -12.02
CA LEU A 44 9.95 -15.67 -11.42
C LEU A 44 9.92 -15.68 -9.89
N GLU A 45 10.90 -16.29 -9.22
CA GLU A 45 10.93 -16.56 -7.77
C GLU A 45 10.67 -15.32 -6.89
N ASN A 46 11.12 -14.15 -7.36
CA ASN A 46 11.00 -12.88 -6.63
C ASN A 46 10.04 -11.88 -7.29
N LEU A 47 9.29 -12.31 -8.31
CA LEU A 47 8.35 -11.45 -9.02
C LEU A 47 6.94 -11.64 -8.44
N ASP A 48 6.32 -10.55 -8.01
CA ASP A 48 4.94 -10.59 -7.50
C ASP A 48 3.99 -11.21 -8.55
N SER A 49 3.10 -12.09 -8.08
CA SER A 49 2.19 -12.84 -8.94
C SER A 49 1.27 -11.94 -9.77
N SER A 50 0.95 -10.74 -9.28
CA SER A 50 0.18 -9.73 -10.02
C SER A 50 0.93 -9.20 -11.25
N TYR A 51 2.25 -9.00 -11.16
CA TYR A 51 3.08 -8.62 -12.31
C TYR A 51 3.23 -9.76 -13.30
N ILE A 52 3.40 -11.00 -12.82
CA ILE A 52 3.41 -12.20 -13.69
C ILE A 52 2.10 -12.30 -14.48
N ALA A 53 0.96 -12.13 -13.80
CA ALA A 53 -0.36 -12.19 -14.41
C ALA A 53 -0.56 -11.08 -15.46
N LEU A 54 -0.12 -9.85 -15.18
CA LEU A 54 -0.13 -8.75 -16.14
C LEU A 54 0.73 -9.04 -17.36
N PHE A 55 1.95 -9.53 -17.17
CA PHE A 55 2.86 -9.80 -18.26
C PHE A 55 2.35 -10.94 -19.14
N ASN A 56 1.80 -12.00 -18.54
CA ASN A 56 1.08 -13.05 -19.27
C ASN A 56 -0.13 -12.49 -20.01
N TYR A 57 -0.90 -11.59 -19.40
CA TYR A 57 -2.03 -10.95 -20.06
C TYR A 57 -1.59 -10.20 -21.33
N ILE A 58 -0.46 -9.49 -21.27
CA ILE A 58 0.09 -8.74 -22.41
C ILE A 58 0.63 -9.66 -23.51
N THR A 59 1.30 -10.75 -23.14
CA THR A 59 1.98 -11.63 -24.10
C THR A 59 1.10 -12.71 -24.70
N GLN A 60 0.13 -13.22 -23.96
CA GLN A 60 -0.67 -14.38 -24.37
C GLN A 60 -1.98 -13.99 -25.06
N ASN A 61 -2.43 -12.74 -24.94
CA ASN A 61 -3.64 -12.28 -25.61
C ASN A 61 -3.28 -11.54 -26.89
N GLU A 62 -3.65 -12.09 -28.05
CA GLU A 62 -3.30 -11.52 -29.36
C GLU A 62 -4.08 -10.24 -29.67
N PHE A 63 -5.38 -10.20 -29.34
CA PHE A 63 -6.33 -9.17 -29.76
C PHE A 63 -6.55 -8.02 -28.77
N ILE A 64 -5.62 -7.82 -27.83
CA ILE A 64 -5.71 -6.70 -26.88
C ILE A 64 -5.12 -5.42 -27.47
N ASN A 65 -5.53 -4.28 -26.93
CA ASN A 65 -4.92 -2.98 -27.18
C ASN A 65 -4.49 -2.33 -25.85
N ALA A 66 -3.85 -1.16 -25.92
CA ALA A 66 -3.38 -0.44 -24.73
C ALA A 66 -4.48 -0.14 -23.70
N LYS A 67 -5.72 0.12 -24.14
CA LYS A 67 -6.86 0.36 -23.24
C LYS A 67 -7.20 -0.90 -22.44
N ASN A 68 -7.13 -2.08 -23.04
CA ASN A 68 -7.35 -3.34 -22.33
C ASN A 68 -6.30 -3.56 -21.23
N VAL A 69 -5.03 -3.26 -21.51
CA VAL A 69 -3.93 -3.34 -20.52
C VAL A 69 -4.16 -2.36 -19.37
N PHE A 70 -4.54 -1.12 -19.67
CA PHE A 70 -4.87 -0.13 -18.64
C PHE A 70 -5.99 -0.61 -17.71
N ILE A 71 -7.10 -1.09 -18.29
CA ILE A 71 -8.23 -1.64 -17.52
C ILE A 71 -7.77 -2.80 -16.62
N TYR A 72 -6.93 -3.69 -17.15
CA TYR A 72 -6.39 -4.81 -16.39
C TYR A 72 -5.59 -4.33 -15.18
N ILE A 73 -4.67 -3.38 -15.36
CA ILE A 73 -3.86 -2.82 -14.28
C ILE A 73 -4.75 -2.20 -13.20
N THR A 74 -5.74 -1.39 -13.59
CA THR A 74 -6.66 -0.77 -12.64
C THR A 74 -7.43 -1.82 -11.83
N GLN A 75 -7.96 -2.85 -12.49
CA GLN A 75 -8.84 -3.82 -11.84
C GLN A 75 -8.11 -4.88 -11.01
N ASN A 76 -6.90 -5.27 -11.42
CA ASN A 76 -6.20 -6.43 -10.87
C ASN A 76 -4.91 -6.08 -10.12
N ILE A 77 -4.43 -4.83 -10.21
CA ILE A 77 -3.22 -4.41 -9.48
C ILE A 77 -3.59 -3.28 -8.53
N LEU A 78 -4.09 -2.17 -9.06
CA LEU A 78 -4.38 -0.99 -8.23
C LEU A 78 -5.53 -1.26 -7.25
N ARG A 79 -6.65 -1.82 -7.73
CA ARG A 79 -7.78 -2.18 -6.86
C ARG A 79 -7.44 -3.28 -5.85
N LEU A 80 -6.50 -4.18 -6.16
CA LEU A 80 -6.03 -5.17 -5.19
C LEU A 80 -5.13 -4.52 -4.14
N LYS A 81 -4.21 -3.61 -4.53
CA LYS A 81 -3.43 -2.81 -3.57
C LYS A 81 -4.34 -1.97 -2.65
N GLU A 82 -5.40 -1.38 -3.18
CA GLU A 82 -6.41 -0.67 -2.38
C GLU A 82 -7.17 -1.61 -1.44
N LYS A 83 -7.60 -2.78 -1.92
CA LYS A 83 -8.26 -3.78 -1.06
C LYS A 83 -7.33 -4.34 0.01
N ASP A 84 -6.07 -4.57 -0.30
CA ASP A 84 -5.08 -5.01 0.67
C ASP A 84 -4.75 -3.91 1.67
N PHE A 85 -4.75 -2.65 1.24
CA PHE A 85 -4.66 -1.51 2.16
C PHE A 85 -5.89 -1.44 3.07
N GLN A 86 -7.11 -1.54 2.53
CA GLN A 86 -8.36 -1.53 3.29
C GLN A 86 -8.50 -2.76 4.22
N ASN A 87 -8.08 -3.95 3.77
CA ASN A 87 -8.03 -5.16 4.58
C ASN A 87 -6.94 -5.08 5.65
N LYS A 88 -5.83 -4.37 5.39
CA LYS A 88 -4.86 -3.95 6.39
C LYS A 88 -5.35 -2.80 7.27
N VAL A 89 -6.58 -2.27 7.13
CA VAL A 89 -7.17 -1.38 8.14
C VAL A 89 -8.27 -2.07 8.93
N ALA A 90 -8.87 -3.15 8.42
CA ALA A 90 -9.69 -4.07 9.21
C ALA A 90 -8.86 -4.95 10.18
N ILE A 91 -7.86 -4.36 10.85
CA ILE A 91 -6.90 -5.06 11.72
C ILE A 91 -7.53 -5.43 13.06
N THR A 92 -8.46 -4.62 13.56
CA THR A 92 -8.77 -4.64 15.01
C THR A 92 -10.14 -5.19 15.37
N GLY A 93 -11.04 -5.36 14.38
CA GLY A 93 -12.43 -5.74 14.62
C GLY A 93 -13.25 -4.65 15.33
N ASN A 94 -12.68 -3.45 15.50
CA ASN A 94 -13.33 -2.28 16.08
C ASN A 94 -13.44 -1.20 15.01
N ALA A 95 -14.66 -0.99 14.50
CA ALA A 95 -14.94 -0.06 13.42
C ALA A 95 -14.48 1.38 13.69
N GLN A 96 -14.51 1.84 14.95
CA GLN A 96 -14.05 3.20 15.30
C GLN A 96 -12.52 3.29 15.27
N LYS A 97 -11.82 2.25 15.75
CA LYS A 97 -10.37 2.17 15.72
C LYS A 97 -9.86 2.06 14.29
N ASP A 98 -10.50 1.22 13.48
CA ASP A 98 -10.16 1.04 12.07
C ASP A 98 -10.36 2.36 11.30
N ALA A 99 -11.49 3.05 11.48
CA ALA A 99 -11.74 4.37 10.87
C ALA A 99 -10.70 5.42 11.30
N PHE A 100 -10.27 5.42 12.56
CA PHE A 100 -9.26 6.34 13.04
C PHE A 100 -7.87 6.04 12.47
N ILE A 101 -7.51 4.77 12.31
CA ILE A 101 -6.27 4.37 11.63
C ILE A 101 -6.27 4.84 10.17
N THR A 102 -7.39 4.68 9.44
CA THR A 102 -7.52 5.24 8.09
C THR A 102 -7.27 6.75 8.07
N LEU A 103 -7.88 7.49 9.00
CA LEU A 103 -7.71 8.95 9.10
C LEU A 103 -6.25 9.36 9.34
N LEU A 104 -5.50 8.61 10.16
CA LEU A 104 -4.07 8.87 10.42
C LEU A 104 -3.19 8.58 9.20
N LEU A 105 -3.58 7.64 8.33
CA LEU A 105 -2.83 7.33 7.11
C LEU A 105 -3.09 8.34 5.99
N GLU A 106 -4.28 8.94 5.96
CA GLU A 106 -4.72 9.85 4.89
C GLU A 106 -4.47 11.33 5.22
N SER A 107 -4.23 11.69 6.49
CA SER A 107 -4.09 13.07 6.93
C SER A 107 -2.98 13.25 7.96
N ASN A 108 -2.22 14.33 7.84
CA ASN A 108 -1.19 14.73 8.80
C ASN A 108 -1.72 15.59 9.95
N ARG A 109 -3.04 15.79 10.05
CA ARG A 109 -3.66 16.72 11.00
C ARG A 109 -3.36 16.37 12.47
N PHE A 110 -3.05 15.10 12.75
CA PHE A 110 -2.80 14.59 14.09
C PHE A 110 -1.34 14.22 14.35
N ASP A 111 -0.42 14.40 13.40
CA ASP A 111 0.97 13.91 13.49
C ASP A 111 1.69 14.44 14.73
N ASP A 112 1.55 15.73 15.01
CA ASP A 112 2.15 16.39 16.18
C ASP A 112 1.64 15.82 17.52
N LEU A 113 0.45 15.20 17.52
CA LEU A 113 -0.15 14.59 18.69
C LEU A 113 0.22 13.11 18.85
N LEU A 114 0.66 12.43 17.79
CA LEU A 114 1.00 11.00 17.86
C LEU A 114 2.14 10.74 18.83
N GLY A 115 3.16 11.61 18.84
CA GLY A 115 4.27 11.53 19.79
C GLY A 115 3.79 11.62 21.24
N TYR A 116 2.87 12.55 21.53
CA TYR A 116 2.27 12.67 22.86
C TYR A 116 1.51 11.40 23.27
N PHE A 117 0.67 10.84 22.38
CA PHE A 117 -0.09 9.63 22.68
C PHE A 117 0.81 8.41 22.91
N ILE A 118 1.89 8.27 22.15
CA ILE A 118 2.88 7.20 22.35
C ILE A 118 3.51 7.32 23.74
N SER A 119 4.00 8.51 24.10
CA SER A 119 4.59 8.73 25.43
C SER A 119 3.58 8.50 26.56
N CYS A 120 2.31 8.87 26.37
CA CYS A 120 1.27 8.56 27.35
C CYS A 120 1.07 7.05 27.51
N TYR A 121 1.00 6.30 26.41
CA TYR A 121 0.86 4.85 26.43
C TYR A 121 2.00 4.18 27.20
N GLU A 122 3.25 4.56 26.92
CA GLU A 122 4.43 4.03 27.61
C GLU A 122 4.45 4.34 29.11
N LEU A 123 3.92 5.50 29.52
CA LEU A 123 3.80 5.86 30.93
C LEU A 123 2.70 5.06 31.63
N LEU A 124 1.57 4.81 30.97
CA LEU A 124 0.45 4.06 31.55
C LEU A 124 0.77 2.57 31.77
N GLU A 125 1.73 2.01 31.02
CA GLU A 125 2.24 0.66 31.24
C GLU A 125 3.19 0.54 32.45
N LYS A 126 3.63 1.65 33.05
CA LYS A 126 4.55 1.62 34.21
C LYS A 126 3.79 1.48 35.52
N ASP A 127 4.23 0.54 36.36
CA ASP A 127 3.69 0.33 37.72
C ASP A 127 3.92 1.53 38.65
N THR A 128 4.95 2.34 38.40
CA THR A 128 5.27 3.51 39.22
C THR A 128 5.54 4.73 38.35
N LEU A 129 4.90 5.85 38.71
CA LEU A 129 4.97 7.12 37.99
C LEU A 129 5.60 8.19 38.88
N SER A 130 6.57 8.92 38.32
CA SER A 130 7.10 10.13 38.94
C SER A 130 6.07 11.25 38.93
N ASP A 131 6.25 12.27 39.76
CA ASP A 131 5.37 13.45 39.78
C ASP A 131 5.38 14.20 38.44
N GLU A 132 6.54 14.24 37.76
CA GLU A 132 6.67 14.78 36.40
C GLU A 132 5.86 13.97 35.37
N SER A 133 5.89 12.64 35.47
CA SER A 133 5.10 11.76 34.59
C SER A 133 3.61 11.94 34.83
N ARG A 134 3.19 12.11 36.08
CA ARG A 134 1.79 12.43 36.43
C ARG A 134 1.36 13.77 35.88
N ALA A 135 2.23 14.79 35.95
CA ALA A 135 1.97 16.10 35.36
C ALA A 135 1.82 16.02 33.84
N PHE A 136 2.65 15.21 33.16
CA PHE A 136 2.58 14.98 31.71
C PHE A 136 1.27 14.32 31.25
N LEU A 137 0.71 13.42 32.07
CA LEU A 137 -0.57 12.75 31.79
C LEU A 137 -1.81 13.62 32.07
N GLN A 138 -1.67 14.77 32.75
CA GLN A 138 -2.82 15.62 33.14
C GLN A 138 -3.73 16.04 31.97
N PRO A 139 -3.21 16.44 30.79
CA PRO A 139 -4.07 16.79 29.66
C PRO A 139 -4.93 15.60 29.20
N LEU A 140 -4.36 14.39 29.18
CA LEU A 140 -5.08 13.17 28.81
C LEU A 140 -6.15 12.80 29.86
N LEU A 141 -5.82 12.91 31.15
CA LEU A 141 -6.78 12.66 32.23
C LEU A 141 -7.99 13.59 32.15
N LYS A 142 -7.75 14.89 31.94
CA LYS A 142 -8.83 15.88 31.75
C LYS A 142 -9.67 15.58 30.52
N LEU A 143 -9.06 15.09 29.44
CA LEU A 143 -9.79 14.68 28.24
C LEU A 143 -10.73 13.52 28.55
N TYR A 144 -10.26 12.48 29.24
CA TYR A 144 -11.10 11.33 29.64
C TYR A 144 -12.25 11.77 30.55
N GLU A 145 -11.98 12.60 31.56
CA GLU A 145 -13.00 13.16 32.45
C GLU A 145 -14.06 13.96 31.68
N SER A 146 -13.65 14.81 30.72
CA SER A 146 -14.57 15.60 29.90
C SER A 146 -15.49 14.75 29.02
N LEU A 147 -15.05 13.53 28.69
CA LEU A 147 -15.81 12.54 27.93
C LEU A 147 -16.60 11.59 28.84
N GLY A 148 -16.54 11.75 30.16
CA GLY A 148 -17.19 10.87 31.13
C GLY A 148 -16.54 9.48 31.25
N LEU A 149 -15.29 9.34 30.81
CA LEU A 149 -14.51 8.10 30.81
C LEU A 149 -13.54 8.08 31.99
N LYS A 150 -13.18 6.89 32.45
CA LYS A 150 -12.11 6.69 33.43
C LYS A 150 -10.88 6.12 32.73
N LEU A 151 -9.73 6.69 33.05
CA LEU A 151 -8.42 6.19 32.64
C LEU A 151 -7.99 5.07 33.58
#